data_AF-A0A1B6CGK8-F1
#
_entry.id   AF-A0A1B6CGK8-F1
#
_cell.length_a   1.000
_cell.length_b   1.000
_cell.length_c   1.000
_cell.angle_alpha   90.00
_cell.angle_beta   90.00
_cell.angle_gamma   90.00
#
_symmetry.space_group_name_H-M   'P 1'
#
loop_
_entity.id
_entity.type
_entity.pdbx_description
1 polymer ?
#
loop_
_entity_poly.entity_id
_entity_poly.type
_entity_poly.pdbx_seq_one_letter_code
_entity_poly.pdbx_strand_id
1 'polypeptide(L)'
;EVFPRGTLIRKAFYAVSLYVAARNAKKIYDKFPVVMNGYWLENAAFAISRAFRYEKLPKLGASIYKWPTDILIPDLVFYVNFPDNYHYETYTTRSKENWKPKMLEIFKRITRPPVLIVSTTMGVKAIVDFIASEIPRRCRGRRMS
;
A
#
# COMPACT_ATOMS: atom_id res chain seq x y z
N GLU A 1 3.91 1.83 24.75
CA GLU A 1 3.30 1.04 23.64
C GLU A 1 2.32 0.04 24.25
N VAL A 2 1.11 -0.12 23.69
CA VAL A 2 0.06 -1.01 24.24
C VAL A 2 0.40 -2.51 24.04
N PHE A 3 1.17 -2.86 23.00
CA PHE A 3 1.67 -4.21 22.77
C PHE A 3 3.13 -4.21 22.30
N PRO A 4 4.00 -5.10 22.83
CA PRO A 4 5.39 -5.22 22.38
C PRO A 4 5.49 -5.61 20.91
N ARG A 5 6.56 -5.15 20.24
CA ARG A 5 6.82 -5.44 18.82
C ARG A 5 6.99 -6.94 18.59
N GLY A 6 6.51 -7.44 17.46
CA GLY A 6 6.69 -8.84 17.05
C GLY A 6 5.75 -9.85 17.72
N THR A 7 4.95 -9.45 18.71
CA THR A 7 4.01 -10.35 19.41
C THR A 7 2.86 -10.79 18.51
N LEU A 8 2.34 -12.01 18.76
CA LEU A 8 1.15 -12.53 18.08
C LEU A 8 -0.07 -11.64 18.33
N ILE A 9 -0.22 -11.14 19.56
CA ILE A 9 -1.32 -10.27 19.98
C ILE A 9 -1.33 -8.99 19.15
N ARG A 10 -0.17 -8.34 18.94
CA ARG A 10 -0.07 -7.14 18.11
C ARG A 10 -0.46 -7.41 16.66
N LYS A 11 -0.04 -8.54 16.09
CA LYS A 11 -0.44 -8.94 14.73
C LYS A 11 -1.95 -9.20 14.63
N ALA A 12 -2.52 -9.90 15.60
CA ALA A 12 -3.95 -10.17 15.67
C ALA A 12 -4.76 -8.87 15.78
N PHE A 13 -4.32 -7.94 16.63
CA PHE A 13 -4.94 -6.61 16.77
C PHE A 13 -4.97 -5.85 15.44
N TYR A 14 -3.84 -5.78 14.72
CA TYR A 14 -3.80 -5.11 13.41
C TYR A 14 -4.66 -5.82 12.37
N ALA A 15 -4.67 -7.16 12.36
CA ALA A 15 -5.50 -7.93 11.46
C ALA A 15 -7.00 -7.63 11.70
N VAL A 16 -7.47 -7.68 12.94
CA VAL A 16 -8.86 -7.36 13.29
C VAL A 16 -9.20 -5.90 12.98
N SER A 17 -8.30 -4.96 13.28
CA SER A 17 -8.50 -3.54 12.99
C SER A 17 -8.70 -3.28 11.49
N LEU A 18 -7.98 -4.03 10.64
CA LEU A 18 -8.14 -3.96 9.19
C LEU A 18 -9.54 -4.41 8.75
N TYR A 19 -10.06 -5.51 9.30
CA TYR A 19 -11.44 -5.97 9.00
C TYR A 19 -12.50 -4.99 9.49
N VAL A 20 -12.31 -4.39 10.67
CA VAL A 20 -13.22 -3.36 11.18
C VAL A 20 -13.22 -2.15 10.25
N ALA A 21 -12.05 -1.68 9.82
CA ALA A 21 -11.94 -0.56 8.90
C ALA A 21 -12.57 -0.89 7.52
N ALA A 22 -12.33 -2.08 7.00
CA ALA A 22 -12.94 -2.58 5.76
C ALA A 22 -14.48 -2.62 5.87
N ARG A 23 -15.01 -3.09 7.00
CA ARG A 23 -16.46 -3.13 7.25
C ARG A 23 -17.06 -1.72 7.36
N ASN A 24 -16.36 -0.80 8.01
CA ASN A 24 -16.80 0.58 8.12
C ASN A 24 -16.81 1.27 6.75
N ALA A 25 -15.77 1.09 5.95
CA ALA A 25 -15.73 1.54 4.56
C ALA A 25 -16.90 0.94 3.76
N LYS A 26 -17.16 -0.38 3.92
CA LYS A 26 -18.28 -1.07 3.26
C LYS A 26 -19.67 -0.49 3.61
N LYS A 27 -19.85 0.16 4.77
CA LYS A 27 -21.14 0.77 5.12
C LYS A 27 -21.39 2.12 4.46
N ILE A 28 -20.33 2.82 4.05
CA ILE A 28 -20.40 4.21 3.59
C ILE A 28 -20.01 4.38 2.12
N TYR A 29 -19.29 3.42 1.52
CA TYR A 29 -18.75 3.57 0.16
C TYR A 29 -19.81 3.76 -0.93
N ASP A 30 -21.04 3.25 -0.70
CA ASP A 30 -22.15 3.45 -1.64
C ASP A 30 -22.61 4.92 -1.70
N LYS A 31 -22.40 5.69 -0.62
CA LYS A 31 -22.86 7.08 -0.50
C LYS A 31 -21.72 8.10 -0.65
N PHE A 32 -20.54 7.77 -0.15
CA PHE A 32 -19.40 8.69 -0.08
C PHE A 32 -18.10 8.00 -0.48
N PRO A 33 -17.20 8.69 -1.20
CA PRO A 33 -15.87 8.17 -1.47
C PRO A 33 -15.09 8.01 -0.16
N VAL A 34 -14.42 6.89 0.01
CA VAL A 34 -13.63 6.58 1.22
C VAL A 34 -12.15 6.64 0.87
N VAL A 35 -11.40 7.47 1.59
CA VAL A 35 -9.94 7.54 1.51
C VAL A 35 -9.36 6.94 2.77
N MET A 36 -8.44 5.98 2.62
CA MET A 36 -7.78 5.31 3.73
C MET A 36 -6.27 5.35 3.57
N ASN A 37 -5.58 5.59 4.68
CA ASN A 37 -4.14 5.37 4.79
C ASN A 37 -3.88 3.98 5.36
N GLY A 38 -2.90 3.27 4.83
CA GLY A 38 -2.44 1.99 5.37
C GLY A 38 -3.53 0.91 5.45
N TYR A 39 -3.69 0.17 4.35
CA TYR A 39 -4.68 -0.90 4.24
C TYR A 39 -3.99 -2.26 4.06
N TRP A 40 -4.68 -3.27 3.51
CA TRP A 40 -4.14 -4.64 3.43
C TRP A 40 -2.75 -4.72 2.75
N LEU A 41 -2.53 -3.91 1.70
CA LEU A 41 -1.29 -3.93 0.92
C LEU A 41 -0.05 -3.58 1.73
N GLU A 42 -0.15 -2.69 2.70
CA GLU A 42 0.98 -2.31 3.53
C GLU A 42 1.45 -3.50 4.37
N ASN A 43 0.51 -4.19 5.01
CA ASN A 43 0.78 -5.40 5.78
C ASN A 43 1.28 -6.55 4.90
N ALA A 44 0.66 -6.77 3.73
CA ALA A 44 1.07 -7.80 2.79
C ALA A 44 2.47 -7.55 2.25
N ALA A 45 2.76 -6.34 1.79
CA ALA A 45 4.07 -5.97 1.27
C ALA A 45 5.15 -6.02 2.36
N PHE A 46 4.83 -5.61 3.59
CA PHE A 46 5.73 -5.76 4.72
C PHE A 46 6.01 -7.24 5.06
N ALA A 47 4.99 -8.10 5.04
CA ALA A 47 5.18 -9.54 5.27
C ALA A 47 6.05 -10.18 4.17
N ILE A 48 5.79 -9.87 2.90
CA ILE A 48 6.57 -10.36 1.75
C ILE A 48 8.02 -9.85 1.85
N SER A 49 8.21 -8.58 2.18
CA SER A 49 9.55 -8.00 2.29
C SER A 49 10.35 -8.60 3.44
N ARG A 50 9.71 -9.10 4.51
CA ARG A 50 10.40 -9.85 5.57
C ARG A 50 10.65 -11.31 5.22
N ALA A 51 9.75 -11.94 4.46
CA ALA A 51 9.84 -13.36 4.15
C ALA A 51 10.87 -13.69 3.06
N PHE A 52 11.07 -12.80 2.08
CA PHE A 52 11.92 -13.05 0.91
C PHE A 52 13.05 -12.04 0.83
N ARG A 53 14.23 -12.42 0.32
CA ARG A 53 15.27 -11.46 -0.11
C ARG A 53 14.88 -10.79 -1.43
N TYR A 54 15.51 -9.68 -1.78
CA TYR A 54 15.16 -8.91 -3.00
C TYR A 54 15.23 -9.76 -4.27
N GLU A 55 16.28 -10.57 -4.40
CA GLU A 55 16.54 -11.45 -5.53
C GLU A 55 15.57 -12.64 -5.59
N LYS A 56 14.98 -12.99 -4.44
CA LYS A 56 14.05 -14.12 -4.28
C LYS A 56 12.59 -13.67 -4.16
N LEU A 57 12.28 -12.43 -4.52
CA LEU A 57 10.90 -11.96 -4.51
C LEU A 57 10.04 -12.83 -5.45
N PRO A 58 8.84 -13.27 -5.02
CA PRO A 58 7.95 -14.07 -5.84
C PRO A 58 7.64 -13.40 -7.19
N LYS A 59 7.55 -14.19 -8.27
CA LYS A 59 7.28 -13.68 -9.63
C LYS A 59 5.92 -12.97 -9.70
N LEU A 60 5.78 -12.07 -10.68
CA LEU A 60 4.50 -11.43 -11.00
C LEU A 60 3.39 -12.49 -11.16
N GLY A 61 2.22 -12.25 -10.57
CA GLY A 61 1.08 -13.18 -10.64
C GLY A 61 1.08 -14.31 -9.60
N ALA A 62 2.12 -14.42 -8.76
CA ALA A 62 2.11 -15.35 -7.63
C ALA A 62 0.90 -15.09 -6.71
N SER A 63 0.33 -16.17 -6.14
CA SER A 63 -0.86 -16.10 -5.29
C SER A 63 -0.69 -15.18 -4.07
N ILE A 64 0.54 -15.01 -3.59
CA ILE A 64 0.89 -14.14 -2.46
C ILE A 64 0.58 -12.65 -2.70
N TYR A 65 0.51 -12.22 -3.97
CA TYR A 65 0.12 -10.84 -4.33
C TYR A 65 -1.38 -10.69 -4.54
N LYS A 66 -2.16 -11.78 -4.50
CA LYS A 66 -3.61 -11.72 -4.71
C LYS A 66 -4.28 -11.09 -3.49
N TRP A 67 -5.20 -10.18 -3.78
CA TRP A 67 -6.07 -9.62 -2.76
C TRP A 67 -6.95 -10.71 -2.13
N PRO A 68 -7.13 -10.72 -0.79
CA PRO A 68 -7.96 -11.71 -0.12
C PRO A 68 -9.45 -11.47 -0.39
N THR A 69 -10.23 -12.54 -0.54
CA THR A 69 -11.61 -12.47 -1.04
C THR A 69 -12.62 -11.85 -0.06
N ASP A 70 -12.25 -11.78 1.21
CA ASP A 70 -13.08 -11.33 2.34
C ASP A 70 -12.90 -9.85 2.69
N ILE A 71 -11.86 -9.20 2.17
CA ILE A 71 -11.58 -7.77 2.40
C ILE A 71 -12.04 -6.94 1.20
N LEU A 72 -12.73 -5.83 1.46
CA LEU A 72 -13.14 -4.87 0.44
C LEU A 72 -11.93 -4.41 -0.39
N ILE A 73 -11.99 -4.62 -1.71
CA ILE A 73 -10.95 -4.21 -2.65
C ILE A 73 -11.15 -2.71 -2.97
N PRO A 74 -10.14 -1.85 -2.79
CA PRO A 74 -10.25 -0.46 -3.17
C PRO A 74 -10.20 -0.31 -4.69
N ASP A 75 -10.82 0.74 -5.23
CA ASP A 75 -10.82 0.99 -6.67
C ASP A 75 -9.46 1.48 -7.19
N LEU A 76 -8.73 2.18 -6.34
CA LEU A 76 -7.45 2.79 -6.66
C LEU A 76 -6.57 2.86 -5.41
N VAL A 77 -5.27 2.62 -5.60
CA VAL A 77 -4.26 2.77 -4.56
C VAL A 77 -3.14 3.65 -5.08
N PHE A 78 -2.69 4.58 -4.24
CA PHE A 78 -1.51 5.39 -4.52
C PHE A 78 -0.35 4.93 -3.63
N TYR A 79 0.79 4.61 -4.23
CA TYR A 79 2.04 4.37 -3.52
C TYR A 79 2.94 5.59 -3.66
N VAL A 80 3.10 6.35 -2.58
CA VAL A 80 3.96 7.53 -2.57
C VAL A 80 5.39 7.10 -2.30
N ASN A 81 6.22 7.14 -3.34
CA ASN A 81 7.64 6.81 -3.28
C ASN A 81 8.45 8.04 -2.88
N PHE A 82 9.28 7.87 -1.85
CA PHE A 82 10.23 8.88 -1.37
C PHE A 82 11.65 8.46 -1.73
N PRO A 83 12.17 8.84 -2.91
CA PRO A 83 13.53 8.51 -3.31
C PRO A 83 14.52 9.10 -2.31
N ASP A 84 15.59 8.35 -2.04
CA ASP A 84 16.56 8.65 -0.96
C ASP A 84 17.27 9.99 -1.13
N ASN A 85 17.27 10.53 -2.35
CA ASN A 85 17.95 11.75 -2.78
C ASN A 85 17.41 13.02 -2.07
N TYR A 86 16.23 12.96 -1.45
CA TYR A 86 15.56 14.12 -0.82
C TYR A 86 15.63 14.15 0.71
N HIS A 87 16.25 13.15 1.35
CA HIS A 87 16.54 13.16 2.78
C HIS A 87 18.04 12.97 3.01
N TYR A 88 18.74 14.11 3.11
CA TYR A 88 20.06 14.20 3.69
C TYR A 88 20.01 13.72 5.14
N GLU A 89 20.45 12.48 5.40
CA GLU A 89 21.04 12.09 6.68
C GLU A 89 22.32 11.28 6.39
N THR A 90 23.45 11.91 6.72
CA THR A 90 24.83 11.67 6.25
C THR A 90 25.52 10.41 6.77
N TYR A 91 24.84 9.44 7.39
CA TYR A 91 25.56 8.47 8.25
C TYR A 91 25.19 6.99 8.16
N THR A 92 24.66 6.48 7.05
CA THR A 92 24.57 5.02 6.91
C THR A 92 25.01 4.53 5.54
N THR A 93 26.05 3.69 5.52
CA THR A 93 26.42 2.83 4.39
C THR A 93 25.25 1.88 4.15
N ARG A 94 24.27 2.30 3.36
CA ARG A 94 23.05 1.53 3.18
C ARG A 94 23.31 0.30 2.30
N SER A 95 23.05 -0.88 2.87
CA SER A 95 23.07 -2.16 2.18
C SER A 95 22.19 -2.12 0.92
N LYS A 96 22.62 -2.84 -0.13
CA LYS A 96 21.87 -3.08 -1.37
C LYS A 96 20.48 -3.69 -1.12
N GLU A 97 20.26 -4.25 0.07
CA GLU A 97 18.97 -4.73 0.60
C GLU A 97 18.06 -3.61 1.14
N ASN A 98 18.16 -2.39 0.59
CA ASN A 98 17.33 -1.28 1.03
C ASN A 98 15.85 -1.66 0.94
N TRP A 99 15.14 -1.47 2.05
CA TRP A 99 13.75 -1.87 2.16
C TRP A 99 12.86 -1.12 1.14
N LYS A 100 13.24 0.11 0.78
CA LYS A 100 12.52 0.98 -0.18
C LYS A 100 12.42 0.41 -1.60
N PRO A 101 13.53 0.11 -2.33
CA PRO A 101 13.44 -0.49 -3.66
C PRO A 101 12.72 -1.85 -3.64
N LYS A 102 12.87 -2.61 -2.55
CA LYS A 102 12.15 -3.86 -2.38
C LYS A 102 10.64 -3.69 -2.27
N MET A 103 10.18 -2.74 -1.46
CA MET A 103 8.76 -2.40 -1.36
C MET A 103 8.22 -1.91 -2.69
N LEU A 104 8.96 -1.03 -3.37
CA LEU A 104 8.59 -0.54 -4.70
C LEU A 104 8.39 -1.71 -5.69
N GLU A 105 9.31 -2.67 -5.72
CA GLU A 105 9.18 -3.87 -6.56
C GLU A 105 8.00 -4.76 -6.17
N ILE A 106 7.70 -4.89 -4.87
CA ILE A 106 6.52 -5.62 -4.42
C ILE A 106 5.24 -4.94 -4.90
N PHE A 107 5.11 -3.62 -4.73
CA PHE A 107 3.94 -2.87 -5.17
C PHE A 107 3.76 -2.90 -6.69
N LYS A 108 4.84 -2.88 -7.47
CA LYS A 108 4.79 -3.08 -8.93
C LYS A 108 4.25 -4.45 -9.34
N ARG A 109 4.48 -5.48 -8.51
CA ARG A 109 4.01 -6.86 -8.78
C ARG A 109 2.54 -7.09 -8.39
N ILE A 110 1.93 -6.14 -7.69
CA ILE A 110 0.52 -6.19 -7.32
C ILE A 110 -0.29 -5.61 -8.47
N THR A 111 -1.06 -6.45 -9.14
CA THR A 111 -1.83 -6.06 -10.33
C THR A 111 -3.27 -5.66 -10.03
N ARG A 112 -3.81 -6.08 -8.88
CA ARG A 112 -5.18 -5.78 -8.45
C ARG A 112 -5.21 -5.58 -6.93
N PRO A 113 -5.70 -4.43 -6.43
CA PRO A 113 -6.21 -3.24 -7.14
C PRO A 113 -5.11 -2.49 -7.90
N PRO A 114 -5.45 -1.58 -8.85
CA PRO A 114 -4.45 -0.80 -9.55
C PRO A 114 -3.68 0.09 -8.58
N VAL A 115 -2.35 -0.05 -8.58
CA VAL A 115 -1.43 0.75 -7.77
C VAL A 115 -0.74 1.78 -8.66
N LEU A 116 -0.95 3.06 -8.35
CA LEU A 116 -0.27 4.18 -9.00
C LEU A 116 0.89 4.63 -8.13
N ILE A 117 2.09 4.47 -8.66
CA ILE A 117 3.32 4.90 -7.99
C ILE A 117 3.53 6.37 -8.30
N VAL A 118 3.64 7.20 -7.25
CA VAL A 118 3.87 8.64 -7.36
C VAL A 118 5.15 8.99 -6.63
N SER A 119 6.03 9.78 -7.26
CA SER A 119 7.33 10.16 -6.67
C SER A 119 7.27 11.55 -6.04
N THR A 120 7.86 11.72 -4.86
CA THR A 120 7.95 13.03 -4.21
C THR A 120 8.92 14.01 -4.86
N THR A 121 9.74 13.55 -5.79
CA THR A 121 10.58 14.41 -6.64
C THR A 121 9.80 15.47 -7.41
N MET A 122 8.49 15.25 -7.64
CA MET A 122 7.63 16.18 -8.39
C MET A 122 7.16 17.37 -7.53
N GLY A 123 7.38 17.33 -6.21
CA GLY A 123 6.85 18.30 -5.27
C GLY A 123 5.44 17.97 -4.79
N VAL A 124 5.14 18.30 -3.52
CA VAL A 124 3.89 17.91 -2.84
C VAL A 124 2.65 18.41 -3.59
N LYS A 125 2.67 19.66 -4.07
CA LYS A 125 1.54 20.25 -4.80
C LYS A 125 1.23 19.47 -6.09
N ALA A 126 2.25 19.17 -6.89
CA ALA A 126 2.08 18.41 -8.13
C ALA A 126 1.53 17.00 -7.88
N ILE A 127 1.92 16.36 -6.77
CA ILE A 127 1.39 15.05 -6.36
C ILE A 127 -0.08 15.14 -6.00
N VAL A 128 -0.47 16.14 -5.21
CA VAL A 128 -1.86 16.35 -4.83
C VAL A 128 -2.72 16.62 -6.07
N ASP A 129 -2.25 17.48 -6.96
CA ASP A 129 -2.93 17.78 -8.23
C ASP A 129 -3.06 16.52 -9.11
N PHE A 130 -2.00 15.70 -9.18
CA PHE A 130 -2.03 14.42 -9.88
C PHE A 130 -3.06 13.46 -9.29
N ILE A 131 -3.03 13.23 -7.97
CA ILE A 131 -3.98 12.34 -7.27
C ILE A 131 -5.41 12.83 -7.47
N ALA A 132 -5.65 14.13 -7.31
CA ALA A 132 -6.97 14.74 -7.49
C ALA A 132 -7.48 14.59 -8.92
N SER A 133 -6.60 14.64 -9.93
CA SER A 133 -6.97 14.45 -11.34
C SER A 133 -7.32 12.99 -11.68
N GLU A 134 -6.72 12.03 -10.99
CA GLU A 134 -6.80 10.62 -11.31
C GLU A 134 -7.98 9.91 -10.64
N ILE A 135 -8.38 10.37 -9.44
CA ILE A 135 -9.55 9.85 -8.72
C ILE A 135 -10.80 9.89 -9.62
N PRO A 136 -11.19 11.02 -10.24
CA PRO A 136 -12.35 11.06 -11.14
C PRO A 136 -12.15 10.18 -12.38
N ARG A 137 -10.94 10.07 -12.94
CA ARG A 137 -10.71 9.26 -14.14
C ARG A 137 -11.00 7.78 -13.90
N ARG A 138 -10.58 7.24 -12.76
CA ARG A 138 -10.69 5.80 -12.48
C ARG A 138 -11.92 5.40 -11.69
N CYS A 139 -12.47 6.30 -10.87
CA CYS A 139 -13.61 5.98 -10.00
C CYS A 139 -14.97 6.33 -10.63
N ARG A 140 -15.04 7.07 -11.75
CA ARG A 140 -16.32 7.46 -12.39
C ARG A 140 -17.10 6.30 -13.02
N GLY A 141 -16.45 5.18 -13.38
CA GLY A 141 -17.08 4.06 -14.11
C GLY A 141 -17.91 3.10 -13.26
N ARG A 142 -18.08 3.34 -11.95
CA ARG A 142 -18.79 2.43 -11.02
C ARG A 142 -20.01 3.06 -10.33
N ARG A 143 -20.63 4.08 -10.93
CA ARG A 143 -21.99 4.46 -10.55
C ARG A 143 -22.97 3.50 -11.22
N MET A 144 -23.68 2.73 -10.39
CA MET A 144 -24.87 1.92 -10.67
C MET A 144 -24.64 0.54 -11.32
N SER A 145 -24.69 -0.49 -10.47
CA SER A 145 -25.42 -1.74 -10.71
C SER A 145 -25.98 -2.22 -9.38
#